data_AF-A0A1U7P580-F1
#
_entry.id   AF-A0A1U7P580-F1
#
_cell.length_a   1.000
_cell.length_b   1.000
_cell.length_c   1.000
_cell.angle_alpha   90.00
_cell.angle_beta   90.00
_cell.angle_gamma   90.00
#
_symmetry.space_group_name_H-M   'P 1'
#
loop_
_entity.id
_entity.type
_entity.pdbx_description
1 polymer ?
#
loop_
_entity_poly.entity_id
_entity_poly.type
_entity_poly.pdbx_seq_one_letter_code
_entity_poly.pdbx_strand_id
1 'polypeptide(L)'
;MVKAFNTVPAADLESQGDVDKPLDERRAIPIASDTAKAKTVVSRLIEDISFVAADNGDLEQSKTQWPGTPIYGKEATTQQAREVLEI
;
A
#
# COMPACT_ATOMS: atom_id res chain seq x y z
N MET A 1 -15.40 4.37 1.35
CA MET A 1 -14.43 4.15 2.45
C MET A 1 -13.18 3.49 1.86
N VAL A 2 -11.98 3.77 2.39
CA VAL A 2 -10.71 3.18 1.90
C VAL A 2 -9.94 2.62 3.09
N LYS A 3 -9.39 1.41 2.94
CA LYS A 3 -8.40 0.85 3.86
C LYS A 3 -7.01 1.06 3.27
N ALA A 4 -6.10 1.63 4.05
CA ALA A 4 -4.70 1.85 3.71
C ALA A 4 -3.85 1.95 5.00
N PHE A 5 -2.52 1.99 4.89
CA PHE A 5 -1.54 2.23 5.97
C PHE A 5 -1.44 1.19 7.10
N ASN A 6 -2.44 0.34 7.28
CA ASN A 6 -2.46 -0.63 8.39
C ASN A 6 -1.30 -1.63 8.38
N THR A 7 -0.69 -1.86 7.21
CA THR A 7 0.41 -2.83 7.04
C THR A 7 1.79 -2.22 7.26
N VAL A 8 1.89 -0.89 7.46
CA VAL A 8 3.17 -0.20 7.61
C VAL A 8 3.29 0.35 9.02
N PRO A 9 4.36 0.01 9.78
CA PRO A 9 4.64 0.61 11.07
C PRO A 9 4.77 2.14 10.98
N ALA A 10 4.31 2.87 12.01
CA ALA A 10 4.38 4.33 12.02
C ALA A 10 5.81 4.87 11.87
N ALA A 11 6.79 4.25 12.52
CA ALA A 11 8.21 4.62 12.41
C ALA A 11 8.75 4.47 10.98
N ASP A 12 8.21 3.53 10.21
CA ASP A 12 8.63 3.33 8.81
C ASP A 12 8.00 4.38 7.89
N LEU A 13 6.75 4.80 8.17
CA LEU A 13 6.13 5.91 7.44
C LEU A 13 6.92 7.21 7.59
N GLU A 14 7.55 7.42 8.76
CA GLU A 14 8.38 8.59 9.04
C GLU A 14 9.74 8.54 8.32
N SER A 15 10.30 7.36 8.07
CA SER A 15 11.71 7.20 7.69
C SER A 15 11.96 6.56 6.33
N GLN A 16 10.98 5.88 5.73
CA GLN A 16 11.18 5.07 4.52
C GLN A 16 10.53 5.63 3.24
N GLY A 17 9.88 6.80 3.32
CA GLY A 17 9.47 7.52 2.12
C GLY A 17 10.71 7.94 1.32
N ASP A 18 10.73 7.65 0.03
CA ASP A 18 11.92 7.82 -0.80
C ASP A 18 11.57 8.47 -2.15
N VAL A 19 11.85 9.76 -2.27
CA VAL A 19 11.60 10.54 -3.50
C VAL A 19 12.57 10.21 -4.62
N ASP A 20 13.77 9.73 -4.29
CA ASP A 20 14.86 9.52 -5.25
C ASP A 20 14.64 8.24 -6.06
N LYS A 21 13.83 7.31 -5.55
CA LYS A 21 13.44 6.08 -6.26
C LYS A 21 12.33 6.32 -7.29
N PRO A 22 12.40 5.63 -8.45
CA PRO A 22 11.26 5.46 -9.35
C PRO A 22 10.03 4.93 -8.60
N LEU A 23 8.84 5.32 -9.07
CA LEU A 23 7.58 5.05 -8.37
C LEU A 23 7.35 3.56 -8.07
N ASP A 24 7.69 2.68 -9.01
CA ASP A 24 7.54 1.23 -8.90
C ASP A 24 8.54 0.57 -7.94
N GLU A 25 9.68 1.22 -7.71
CA GLU A 25 10.72 0.80 -6.76
C GLU A 25 10.48 1.33 -5.33
N ARG A 26 9.55 2.27 -5.14
CA ARG A 26 9.16 2.75 -3.80
C ARG A 26 8.44 1.66 -3.01
N ARG A 27 8.48 1.79 -1.68
CA ARG A 27 7.75 0.88 -0.79
C ARG A 27 6.25 1.01 -1.04
N ALA A 28 5.59 -0.13 -1.22
CA ALA A 28 4.18 -0.20 -1.52
C ALA A 28 3.32 -0.14 -0.25
N ILE A 29 2.23 0.62 -0.34
CA ILE A 29 1.15 0.63 0.66
C ILE A 29 -0.09 0.03 -0.01
N PRO A 30 -0.54 -1.17 0.43
CA PRO A 30 -1.77 -1.76 -0.06
C PRO A 30 -2.97 -0.87 0.25
N ILE A 31 -3.84 -0.68 -0.75
CA ILE A 31 -5.12 0.02 -0.61
C ILE A 31 -6.26 -0.89 -1.02
N ALA A 32 -7.41 -0.75 -0.38
CA ALA A 32 -8.62 -1.49 -0.73
C ALA A 32 -9.86 -0.60 -0.57
N SER A 33 -10.77 -0.63 -1.55
CA SER A 33 -12.01 0.14 -1.54
C SER A 33 -12.96 -0.28 -2.66
N ASP A 34 -14.25 -0.28 -2.36
CA ASP A 34 -15.33 -0.49 -3.36
C ASP A 34 -15.59 0.76 -4.23
N THR A 35 -14.90 1.88 -3.97
CA THR A 35 -15.09 3.15 -4.68
C THR A 35 -13.82 3.59 -5.39
N ALA A 36 -13.78 3.48 -6.72
CA ALA A 36 -12.63 3.84 -7.55
C ALA A 36 -12.13 5.29 -7.29
N LYS A 37 -13.05 6.26 -7.19
CA LYS A 37 -12.70 7.66 -6.89
C LYS A 37 -11.96 7.80 -5.55
N ALA A 38 -12.37 7.04 -4.54
CA ALA A 38 -11.74 7.08 -3.23
C ALA A 38 -10.35 6.46 -3.27
N LYS A 39 -10.15 5.36 -4.03
CA LYS A 39 -8.82 4.78 -4.27
C LYS A 39 -7.89 5.80 -4.91
N THR A 40 -8.33 6.47 -5.98
CA THR A 40 -7.49 7.48 -6.66
C THR A 40 -7.03 8.59 -5.72
N VAL A 41 -7.91 9.08 -4.84
CA VAL A 41 -7.53 10.13 -3.86
C VAL A 41 -6.47 9.62 -2.89
N VAL A 42 -6.64 8.41 -2.35
CA VAL A 42 -5.69 7.83 -1.39
C VAL A 42 -4.38 7.41 -2.06
N SER A 43 -4.42 6.92 -3.31
CA SER A 43 -3.22 6.62 -4.09
C SER A 43 -2.34 7.86 -4.23
N ARG A 44 -2.93 9.00 -4.62
CA ARG A 44 -2.18 10.26 -4.73
C ARG A 44 -1.57 10.70 -3.41
N LEU A 45 -2.32 10.60 -2.31
CA LEU A 45 -1.80 10.91 -0.98
C LEU A 45 -0.57 10.05 -0.64
N ILE A 46 -0.60 8.75 -0.97
CA ILE A 46 0.51 7.82 -0.75
C ILE A 46 1.72 8.22 -1.61
N GLU A 47 1.50 8.63 -2.86
CA GLU A 47 2.55 9.11 -3.75
C GLU A 47 3.17 10.43 -3.26
N ASP A 48 2.35 11.35 -2.74
CA ASP A 48 2.78 12.65 -2.19
C ASP A 48 3.70 12.48 -0.96
N ILE A 49 3.53 11.41 -0.19
CA ILE A 49 4.42 11.05 0.93
C ILE A 49 5.57 10.13 0.51
N SER A 50 5.84 10.02 -0.79
CA SER A 50 7.00 9.30 -1.35
C SER A 50 6.95 7.78 -1.22
N PHE A 51 5.73 7.22 -1.17
CA PHE A 51 5.46 5.78 -1.31
C PHE A 51 4.75 5.52 -2.64
N VAL A 52 4.30 4.28 -2.84
CA VAL A 52 3.46 3.90 -4.00
C VAL A 52 2.27 3.07 -3.53
N ALA A 53 1.11 3.29 -4.12
CA ALA A 53 -0.09 2.53 -3.76
C ALA A 53 -0.17 1.21 -4.53
N ALA A 54 -0.45 0.11 -3.81
CA ALA A 54 -0.79 -1.18 -4.42
C ALA A 54 -2.29 -1.43 -4.29
N ASP A 55 -3.02 -1.38 -5.41
CA ASP A 55 -4.48 -1.59 -5.41
C ASP A 55 -4.83 -3.07 -5.20
N ASN A 56 -5.24 -3.41 -3.98
CA ASN A 56 -5.68 -4.74 -3.55
C ASN A 56 -7.19 -4.95 -3.71
N GLY A 57 -7.81 -4.21 -4.64
CA GLY A 57 -9.19 -4.37 -5.02
C GLY A 57 -10.19 -3.81 -4.01
N ASP A 58 -11.18 -4.61 -3.62
CA ASP A 58 -12.32 -4.22 -2.80
C ASP A 58 -12.08 -4.42 -1.29
N LEU A 59 -13.03 -3.96 -0.46
CA LEU A 59 -12.88 -4.09 0.99
C LEU A 59 -12.93 -5.54 1.49
N GLU A 60 -13.55 -6.45 0.75
CA GLU A 60 -13.60 -7.87 1.10
C GLU A 60 -12.22 -8.54 0.93
N GLN A 61 -11.53 -8.24 -0.16
CA GLN A 61 -10.16 -8.69 -0.45
C GLN A 61 -9.13 -8.14 0.54
N SER A 62 -9.47 -7.06 1.26
CA SER A 62 -8.58 -6.39 2.22
C SER A 62 -8.18 -7.23 3.46
N LYS A 63 -8.77 -8.41 3.63
CA LYS A 63 -8.38 -9.41 4.65
C LYS A 63 -6.92 -9.84 4.52
N THR A 64 -6.37 -9.82 3.31
CA THR A 64 -4.94 -10.10 3.05
C THR A 64 -3.98 -9.05 3.61
N GLN A 65 -4.51 -7.95 4.16
CA GLN A 65 -3.76 -6.87 4.80
C GLN A 65 -3.86 -6.89 6.33
N TRP A 66 -4.50 -7.90 6.92
CA TRP A 66 -4.71 -7.97 8.37
C TRP A 66 -3.42 -8.31 9.13
N PRO A 67 -3.33 -7.98 10.44
CA PRO A 67 -2.22 -8.43 11.26
C PRO A 67 -1.97 -9.94 11.14
N GLY A 68 -0.71 -10.33 10.95
CA GLY A 68 -0.31 -11.73 10.77
C GLY A 68 -0.36 -12.25 9.32
N THR A 69 -0.78 -11.44 8.35
CA THR A 69 -0.71 -11.79 6.93
C THR A 69 0.68 -11.52 6.34
N PRO A 70 1.05 -12.18 5.21
CA PRO A 70 2.39 -12.04 4.62
C PRO A 70 2.82 -10.62 4.21
N ILE A 71 1.86 -9.73 3.93
CA ILE A 71 2.15 -8.33 3.57
C ILE A 71 2.35 -7.43 4.81
N TYR A 72 1.88 -7.86 5.98
CA TYR A 72 1.86 -7.03 7.18
C TYR A 72 3.27 -6.78 7.71
N GLY A 73 3.69 -5.52 7.77
CA GLY A 73 5.03 -5.09 8.15
C GLY A 73 6.10 -5.29 7.08
N LYS A 74 5.75 -5.86 5.92
CA LYS A 74 6.73 -6.18 4.88
C LYS A 74 7.20 -4.91 4.16
N GLU A 75 8.51 -4.82 3.94
CA GLU A 75 9.12 -3.87 3.00
C GLU A 75 9.07 -4.51 1.61
N ALA A 76 8.11 -4.08 0.80
CA ALA A 76 7.89 -4.62 -0.54
C ALA A 76 7.72 -3.48 -1.55
N THR A 77 8.28 -3.64 -2.74
CA THR A 77 7.95 -2.81 -3.90
C THR A 77 6.52 -3.09 -4.37
N THR A 78 6.02 -2.33 -5.36
CA THR A 78 4.68 -2.58 -5.90
C THR A 78 4.57 -3.99 -6.49
N GLN A 79 5.59 -4.44 -7.23
CA GLN A 79 5.60 -5.78 -7.81
C GLN A 79 5.58 -6.86 -6.72
N GLN A 80 6.46 -6.74 -5.72
CA GLN A 80 6.52 -7.72 -4.63
C GLN A 80 5.23 -7.73 -3.80
N ALA A 81 4.60 -6.57 -3.59
CA ALA A 81 3.32 -6.48 -2.91
C ALA A 81 2.22 -7.20 -3.70
N ARG A 82 2.16 -7.02 -5.03
CA ARG A 82 1.21 -7.73 -5.89
C ARG A 82 1.37 -9.24 -5.83
N GLU A 83 2.62 -9.72 -5.90
CA GLU A 83 2.92 -11.16 -5.76
C GLU A 83 2.45 -11.72 -4.41
N VAL A 84 2.69 -10.99 -3.33
CA VAL A 84 2.29 -11.40 -1.96
C VAL A 84 0.77 -11.36 -1.75
N LEU A 85 0.10 -10.43 -2.40
CA LEU A 85 -1.35 -10.23 -2.32
C LEU A 85 -2.13 -11.08 -3.33
N GLU A 86 -1.42 -11.77 -4.25
CA GLU A 86 -1.98 -12.57 -5.33
C GLU A 86 -2.90 -11.76 -6.28
N ILE A 87 -2.45 -10.56 -6.68
CA ILE A 87 -3.18 -9.60 -7.54
C ILE A 87 -2.41 -9.17 -8.79
#